data_AF-A0A519XVF8-F1
#
_entry.id   AF-A0A519XVF8-F1
#
_cell.length_a   1.000
_cell.length_b   1.000
_cell.length_c   1.000
_cell.angle_alpha   90.00
_cell.angle_beta   90.00
_cell.angle_gamma   90.00
#
_symmetry.space_group_name_H-M   'P 1'
#
loop_
_entity.id
_entity.type
_entity.pdbx_description
1 polymer ?
#
loop_
_entity_poly.entity_id
_entity_poly.type
_entity_poly.pdbx_seq_one_letter_code
_entity_poly.pdbx_strand_id
1 'polypeptide(L)'
;MLGIVSSPVPFQVKNVVLAGAYDQYGRGRVSNFLNSFNLLNMYLELGGHRLNAQDASNFRQQLDMQRASLTTTFDYRDQATISYTYYALRHLPYTVLMDVNITAKKDMNITAASVMEAPDALRDVQNYYNEIDRPHVTLSLLTSSAKSPTGKLLMCASNSFLFSEPHGQEPRIIHEMWDNAMHLMKFSKTLKAGQTYAYAVAGSSITSAHHPDPLNEAERLTIFARLEGRQRLLDFHTKAWQDLWQSDIQIAGDAQAQQDVHSMLYHLYSFSRAGTDYSPSPMGLSGLGYNGHVFWDSDLWMYPALLVL
;
A
#
# COMPACT_ATOMS: atom_id res chain seq x y z
N MET A 1 6.91 -9.52 5.20
CA MET A 1 6.96 -8.03 5.09
C MET A 1 6.46 -7.60 3.71
N LEU A 2 5.98 -6.36 3.55
CA LEU A 2 5.45 -5.84 2.29
C LEU A 2 6.16 -4.51 1.95
N GLY A 3 6.53 -4.34 0.68
CA GLY A 3 7.04 -3.07 0.12
C GLY A 3 6.10 -2.50 -0.93
N ILE A 4 6.00 -1.17 -0.98
CA ILE A 4 5.24 -0.42 -1.99
C ILE A 4 6.24 0.38 -2.81
N VAL A 5 6.28 0.13 -4.12
CA VAL A 5 7.12 0.91 -5.04
C VAL A 5 6.28 2.05 -5.61
N SER A 6 6.72 3.28 -5.41
CA SER A 6 5.99 4.48 -5.84
C SER A 6 5.86 4.61 -7.36
N SER A 7 4.81 5.29 -7.81
CA SER A 7 4.61 5.68 -9.22
C SER A 7 4.64 7.20 -9.37
N PRO A 8 5.11 7.74 -10.51
CA PRO A 8 4.92 9.15 -10.86
C PRO A 8 3.48 9.46 -11.34
N VAL A 9 2.64 8.44 -11.54
CA VAL A 9 1.25 8.60 -11.97
C VAL A 9 0.34 8.75 -10.74
N PRO A 10 -0.53 9.78 -10.68
CA PRO A 10 -1.46 9.95 -9.57
C PRO A 10 -2.29 8.70 -9.30
N PHE A 11 -2.48 8.36 -8.02
CA PHE A 11 -3.27 7.22 -7.55
C PHE A 11 -2.80 5.83 -8.03
N GLN A 12 -1.57 5.71 -8.53
CA GLN A 12 -0.97 4.43 -8.90
C GLN A 12 0.22 4.09 -8.01
N VAL A 13 0.42 2.81 -7.78
CA VAL A 13 1.69 2.24 -7.31
C VAL A 13 2.32 1.46 -8.45
N LYS A 14 3.65 1.46 -8.52
CA LYS A 14 4.37 0.74 -9.57
C LYS A 14 4.27 -0.76 -9.35
N ASN A 15 4.58 -1.21 -8.13
CA ASN A 15 4.52 -2.61 -7.72
C ASN A 15 4.25 -2.71 -6.22
N VAL A 16 3.63 -3.81 -5.80
CA VAL A 16 3.64 -4.29 -4.42
C VAL A 16 4.51 -5.54 -4.37
N VAL A 17 5.46 -5.59 -3.43
CA VAL A 17 6.38 -6.72 -3.28
C VAL A 17 6.26 -7.35 -1.89
N LEU A 18 6.45 -8.66 -1.78
CA LEU A 18 6.32 -9.40 -0.53
C LEU A 18 7.59 -10.18 -0.22
N ALA A 19 8.30 -9.81 0.86
CA ALA A 19 9.44 -10.58 1.34
C ALA A 19 9.05 -12.05 1.56
N GLY A 20 9.80 -13.00 0.99
CA GLY A 20 9.51 -14.44 1.06
C GLY A 20 8.76 -15.01 -0.15
N ALA A 21 8.21 -14.17 -1.03
CA ALA A 21 7.47 -14.62 -2.22
C ALA A 21 8.38 -14.81 -3.44
N TYR A 22 8.86 -16.04 -3.64
CA TYR A 22 9.74 -16.39 -4.75
C TYR A 22 9.23 -17.56 -5.60
N ASP A 23 9.29 -17.39 -6.91
CA ASP A 23 8.99 -18.44 -7.89
C ASP A 23 9.81 -18.28 -9.17
N GLN A 24 9.94 -19.33 -9.97
CA GLN A 24 10.63 -19.24 -11.26
C GLN A 24 9.80 -18.43 -12.26
N TYR A 25 10.29 -17.25 -12.61
CA TYR A 25 9.62 -16.32 -13.52
C TYR A 25 10.63 -15.41 -14.21
N GLY A 26 10.36 -15.00 -15.45
CA GLY A 26 11.25 -14.11 -16.18
C GLY A 26 12.60 -14.75 -16.53
N ARG A 27 13.71 -14.09 -16.18
CA ARG A 27 15.06 -14.46 -16.64
C ARG A 27 15.76 -15.46 -15.70
N GLY A 28 16.52 -16.38 -16.30
CA GLY A 28 17.63 -17.08 -15.63
C GLY A 28 17.34 -18.46 -15.04
N ARG A 29 16.15 -19.06 -15.21
CA ARG A 29 15.76 -20.36 -14.59
C ARG A 29 15.99 -20.41 -13.06
N VAL A 30 16.10 -19.25 -12.42
CA VAL A 30 16.24 -19.10 -10.97
C VAL A 30 14.92 -18.61 -10.38
N SER A 31 14.73 -18.78 -9.08
CA SER A 31 13.60 -18.17 -8.38
C SER A 31 13.76 -16.65 -8.41
N ASN A 32 12.69 -15.96 -8.77
CA ASN A 32 12.63 -14.51 -8.84
C ASN A 32 11.64 -14.00 -7.80
N PHE A 33 11.92 -12.82 -7.27
CA PHE A 33 10.98 -12.11 -6.43
C PHE A 33 9.71 -11.78 -7.22
N LEU A 34 8.54 -12.02 -6.62
CA LEU A 34 7.26 -11.81 -7.30
C LEU A 34 6.63 -10.48 -6.89
N ASN A 35 6.02 -9.82 -7.87
CA ASN A 35 5.02 -8.80 -7.60
C ASN A 35 3.75 -9.47 -7.07
N SER A 36 3.16 -8.86 -6.05
CA SER A 36 1.80 -9.16 -5.62
C SER A 36 0.79 -8.29 -6.35
N PHE A 37 -0.49 -8.51 -6.07
CA PHE A 37 -1.58 -7.66 -6.54
C PHE A 37 -1.34 -6.20 -6.19
N ASN A 38 -1.68 -5.31 -7.13
CA ASN A 38 -1.73 -3.87 -6.84
C ASN A 38 -3.06 -3.56 -6.14
N LEU A 39 -3.04 -3.55 -4.81
CA LEU A 39 -4.22 -3.32 -3.97
C LEU A 39 -4.42 -1.87 -3.52
N LEU A 40 -3.62 -0.93 -4.05
CA LEU A 40 -3.64 0.49 -3.71
C LEU A 40 -3.86 1.39 -4.94
N ASN A 41 -4.04 0.79 -6.12
CA ASN A 41 -4.39 1.54 -7.31
C ASN A 41 -5.80 2.09 -7.16
N MET A 42 -5.99 3.35 -7.52
CA MET A 42 -7.31 3.95 -7.58
C MET A 42 -7.52 4.70 -8.88
N TYR A 43 -8.79 4.90 -9.23
CA TYR A 43 -9.15 6.02 -10.09
C TYR A 43 -10.09 6.95 -9.35
N LEU A 44 -10.01 8.23 -9.71
CA LEU A 44 -10.84 9.28 -9.18
C LEU A 44 -11.53 9.97 -10.35
N GLU A 45 -12.85 10.13 -10.25
CA GLU A 45 -13.62 10.96 -11.16
C GLU A 45 -14.15 12.16 -10.40
N LEU A 46 -13.94 13.35 -10.96
CA LEU A 46 -14.40 14.61 -10.38
C LEU A 46 -15.26 15.34 -11.41
N GLY A 47 -16.52 15.60 -11.05
CA GLY A 47 -17.47 16.24 -11.97
C GLY A 47 -17.76 15.42 -13.23
N GLY A 48 -17.71 14.09 -13.15
CA GLY A 48 -17.92 13.18 -14.29
C GLY A 48 -16.70 13.00 -15.20
N HIS A 49 -15.55 13.57 -14.85
CA HIS A 49 -14.31 13.38 -15.59
C HIS A 49 -13.33 12.51 -14.79
N ARG A 50 -12.91 11.40 -15.38
CA ARG A 50 -11.86 10.56 -14.82
C ARG A 50 -10.51 11.27 -14.91
N LEU A 51 -9.85 11.38 -13.77
CA LEU A 51 -8.51 11.95 -13.64
C LEU A 51 -7.51 11.15 -14.46
N ASN A 52 -6.70 11.87 -15.23
CA ASN A 52 -5.49 11.37 -15.85
C ASN A 52 -4.29 12.26 -15.45
N ALA A 53 -3.07 11.77 -15.65
CA ALA A 53 -1.86 12.44 -15.18
C ALA A 53 -1.69 13.88 -15.71
N GLN A 54 -2.22 14.17 -16.90
CA GLN A 54 -2.17 15.49 -17.53
C GLN A 54 -3.08 16.52 -16.85
N ASP A 55 -4.09 16.07 -16.10
CA ASP A 55 -4.99 16.95 -15.35
C ASP A 55 -4.37 17.44 -14.02
N ALA A 56 -3.27 16.83 -13.57
CA ALA A 56 -2.60 17.16 -12.33
C ALA A 56 -1.58 18.29 -12.54
N SER A 57 -1.73 19.36 -11.77
CA SER A 57 -0.76 20.46 -11.67
C SER A 57 -0.22 20.55 -10.24
N ASN A 58 0.92 21.24 -10.04
CA ASN A 58 1.57 21.33 -8.74
C ASN A 58 1.84 19.96 -8.08
N PHE A 59 2.15 18.95 -8.91
CA PHE A 59 2.39 17.60 -8.44
C PHE A 59 3.67 17.52 -7.63
N ARG A 60 3.55 17.02 -6.40
CA ARG A 60 4.66 16.86 -5.46
C ARG A 60 4.54 15.54 -4.73
N GLN A 61 5.66 14.84 -4.60
CA GLN A 61 5.80 13.67 -3.74
C GLN A 61 6.82 13.97 -2.65
N GLN A 62 6.50 13.60 -1.41
CA GLN A 62 7.39 13.76 -0.25
C GLN A 62 7.38 12.47 0.56
N LEU A 63 8.57 11.92 0.76
CA LEU A 63 8.80 10.85 1.73
C LEU A 63 9.16 11.48 3.08
N ASP A 64 8.33 11.25 4.09
CA ASP A 64 8.70 11.46 5.49
C ASP A 64 9.37 10.18 6.00
N MET A 65 10.69 10.24 6.15
CA MET A 65 11.51 9.10 6.58
C MET A 65 11.29 8.73 8.05
N GLN A 66 10.97 9.72 8.89
CA GLN A 66 10.73 9.49 10.32
C GLN A 66 9.39 8.81 10.59
N ARG A 67 8.40 9.05 9.72
CA ARG A 67 7.07 8.45 9.83
C ARG A 67 6.80 7.37 8.77
N ALA A 68 7.77 7.10 7.89
CA ALA A 68 7.66 6.20 6.75
C ALA A 68 6.38 6.33 5.94
N SER A 69 6.10 7.57 5.57
CA SER A 69 4.89 7.93 4.85
C SER A 69 5.25 8.65 3.57
N LEU A 70 4.74 8.16 2.44
CA LEU A 70 4.93 8.81 1.14
C LEU A 70 3.66 9.56 0.75
N THR A 71 3.69 10.89 0.87
CA THR A 71 2.57 11.76 0.53
C THR A 71 2.71 12.30 -0.89
N THR A 72 1.65 12.19 -1.67
CA THR A 72 1.50 12.86 -2.97
C THR A 72 0.46 13.97 -2.82
N THR A 73 0.76 15.15 -3.36
CA THR A 73 -0.16 16.29 -3.41
C THR A 73 -0.19 16.89 -4.80
N PHE A 74 -1.36 17.29 -5.27
CA PHE A 74 -1.51 17.98 -6.56
C PHE A 74 -2.86 18.70 -6.64
N ASP A 75 -2.97 19.63 -7.56
CA ASP A 75 -4.22 20.28 -7.94
C ASP A 75 -4.83 19.59 -9.16
N TYR A 76 -6.10 19.18 -9.05
CA TYR A 76 -6.90 18.71 -10.18
C TYR A 76 -7.60 19.88 -10.84
N ARG A 77 -7.00 20.37 -11.94
CA ARG A 77 -7.46 21.56 -12.67
C ARG A 77 -7.77 22.71 -11.68
N ASP A 78 -8.87 23.44 -11.92
CA ASP A 78 -9.40 24.45 -11.00
C ASP A 78 -10.50 23.90 -10.07
N GLN A 79 -10.63 22.58 -9.97
CA GLN A 79 -11.74 21.91 -9.31
C GLN A 79 -11.42 21.47 -7.89
N ALA A 80 -10.25 20.88 -7.63
CA ALA A 80 -9.91 20.36 -6.31
C ALA A 80 -8.41 20.40 -6.02
N THR A 81 -8.05 20.35 -4.74
CA THR A 81 -6.71 20.00 -4.26
C THR A 81 -6.77 18.62 -3.64
N ILE A 82 -5.88 17.72 -4.04
CA ILE A 82 -5.87 16.33 -3.62
C ILE A 82 -4.55 16.02 -2.91
N SER A 83 -4.66 15.30 -1.80
CA SER A 83 -3.54 14.70 -1.10
C SER A 83 -3.84 13.24 -0.83
N TYR A 84 -2.86 12.36 -1.02
CA TYR A 84 -2.94 11.01 -0.50
C TYR A 84 -1.59 10.54 0.03
N THR A 85 -1.61 9.66 1.02
CA THR A 85 -0.39 9.14 1.67
C THR A 85 -0.42 7.63 1.73
N TYR A 86 0.66 6.99 1.29
CA TYR A 86 0.85 5.54 1.39
C TYR A 86 1.65 5.18 2.64
N TYR A 87 1.24 4.09 3.28
CA TYR A 87 1.92 3.48 4.42
C TYR A 87 1.99 1.96 4.23
N ALA A 88 3.18 1.38 4.38
CA ALA A 88 3.32 -0.04 4.70
C ALA A 88 3.28 -0.17 6.22
N LEU A 89 2.21 -0.71 6.79
CA LEU A 89 1.96 -0.59 8.23
C LEU A 89 3.00 -1.37 9.04
N ARG A 90 3.86 -0.63 9.76
CA ARG A 90 4.97 -1.21 10.52
C ARG A 90 4.49 -2.11 11.66
N HIS A 91 3.43 -1.74 12.38
CA HIS A 91 2.89 -2.55 13.47
C HIS A 91 2.11 -3.78 12.97
N LEU A 92 1.51 -3.72 11.78
CA LEU A 92 0.65 -4.78 11.22
C LEU A 92 1.27 -5.33 9.92
N PRO A 93 2.04 -6.44 9.97
CA PRO A 93 2.72 -6.97 8.79
C PRO A 93 1.76 -7.32 7.67
N TYR A 94 2.24 -7.21 6.43
CA TYR A 94 1.48 -7.52 5.20
C TYR A 94 0.33 -6.57 4.89
N THR A 95 0.06 -5.59 5.75
CA THR A 95 -1.02 -4.61 5.58
C THR A 95 -0.48 -3.25 5.16
N VAL A 96 -1.24 -2.58 4.29
CA VAL A 96 -1.00 -1.22 3.80
C VAL A 96 -2.19 -0.33 4.11
N LEU A 97 -1.93 0.97 4.14
CA LEU A 97 -2.95 2.01 4.25
C LEU A 97 -2.68 3.08 3.18
N MET A 98 -3.72 3.48 2.47
CA MET A 98 -3.75 4.70 1.68
C MET A 98 -4.73 5.66 2.33
N ASP A 99 -4.23 6.81 2.79
CA ASP A 99 -5.05 7.87 3.39
C ASP A 99 -5.27 9.00 2.38
N VAL A 100 -6.52 9.37 2.09
CA VAL A 100 -6.88 10.29 1.00
C VAL A 100 -7.66 11.48 1.53
N ASN A 101 -7.28 12.67 1.08
CA ASN A 101 -7.97 13.94 1.35
C ASN A 101 -8.24 14.68 0.03
N ILE A 102 -9.50 15.07 -0.17
CA ILE A 102 -9.94 15.82 -1.35
C ILE A 102 -10.60 17.11 -0.87
N THR A 103 -10.01 18.25 -1.19
CA THR A 103 -10.58 19.57 -0.91
C THR A 103 -11.20 20.15 -2.17
N ALA A 104 -12.52 20.27 -2.19
CA ALA A 104 -13.25 20.79 -3.34
C ALA A 104 -13.13 22.33 -3.42
N LYS A 105 -12.72 22.86 -4.58
CA LYS A 105 -12.72 24.30 -4.90
C LYS A 105 -14.05 24.75 -5.52
N LYS A 106 -14.84 23.80 -6.04
CA LYS A 106 -16.17 24.00 -6.62
C LYS A 106 -17.12 22.89 -6.16
N ASP A 107 -18.42 23.15 -6.24
CA ASP A 107 -19.43 22.11 -6.07
C ASP A 107 -19.22 20.99 -7.10
N MET A 108 -19.15 19.74 -6.64
CA MET A 108 -18.88 18.60 -7.51
C MET A 108 -19.38 17.28 -6.93
N ASN A 109 -19.55 16.31 -7.82
CA ASN A 109 -19.62 14.90 -7.42
C ASN A 109 -18.23 14.28 -7.56
N ILE A 110 -17.83 13.52 -6.55
CA ILE A 110 -16.64 12.68 -6.57
C ILE A 110 -17.09 11.23 -6.73
N THR A 111 -16.35 10.46 -7.52
CA THR A 111 -16.40 8.99 -7.54
C THR A 111 -14.99 8.49 -7.33
N ALA A 112 -14.77 7.77 -6.24
CA ALA A 112 -13.49 7.16 -5.94
C ALA A 112 -13.62 5.64 -6.04
N ALA A 113 -12.67 5.00 -6.71
CA ALA A 113 -12.66 3.57 -6.92
C ALA A 113 -11.32 2.97 -6.52
N SER A 114 -11.36 1.96 -5.64
CA SER A 114 -10.24 1.09 -5.34
C SER A 114 -10.20 -0.02 -6.39
N VAL A 115 -9.08 -0.14 -7.09
CA VAL A 115 -8.87 -1.12 -8.16
C VAL A 115 -7.86 -2.16 -7.69
N MET A 116 -8.25 -3.42 -7.79
CA MET A 116 -7.38 -4.57 -7.54
C MET A 116 -7.00 -5.18 -8.88
N GLU A 117 -5.70 -5.21 -9.15
CA GLU A 117 -5.14 -5.65 -10.43
C GLU A 117 -4.09 -6.75 -10.20
N ALA A 118 -4.23 -7.85 -10.94
CA ALA A 118 -3.28 -8.96 -10.93
C ALA A 118 -2.09 -8.68 -11.89
N PRO A 119 -0.84 -8.88 -11.45
CA PRO A 119 0.30 -8.86 -12.35
C PRO A 119 0.21 -9.96 -13.42
N ASP A 120 0.67 -9.68 -14.65
CA ASP A 120 0.70 -10.63 -15.78
C ASP A 120 1.39 -11.96 -15.48
N ALA A 121 2.29 -11.99 -14.49
CA ALA A 121 2.98 -13.18 -14.05
C ALA A 121 2.04 -14.21 -13.41
N LEU A 122 0.97 -13.75 -12.76
CA LEU A 122 0.09 -14.62 -11.99
C LEU A 122 -0.91 -15.34 -12.91
N ARG A 123 -1.27 -16.56 -12.52
CA ARG A 123 -2.17 -17.44 -13.28
C ARG A 123 -3.40 -17.78 -12.48
N ASP A 124 -4.45 -18.22 -13.16
CA ASP A 124 -5.69 -18.67 -12.54
C ASP A 124 -6.27 -17.62 -11.57
N VAL A 125 -6.29 -16.34 -11.99
CA VAL A 125 -6.80 -15.23 -11.17
C VAL A 125 -8.28 -15.47 -10.85
N GLN A 126 -8.62 -15.34 -9.57
CA GLN A 126 -9.98 -15.40 -9.04
C GLN A 126 -10.26 -14.13 -8.24
N ASN A 127 -11.42 -13.53 -8.47
CA ASN A 127 -11.84 -12.27 -7.89
C ASN A 127 -13.13 -12.47 -7.10
N TYR A 128 -13.19 -11.91 -5.90
CA TYR A 128 -14.29 -12.05 -4.96
C TYR A 128 -14.67 -10.68 -4.40
N TYR A 129 -15.98 -10.43 -4.29
CA TYR A 129 -16.50 -9.30 -3.54
C TYR A 129 -17.45 -9.83 -2.47
N ASN A 130 -17.14 -9.52 -1.21
CA ASN A 130 -17.93 -9.93 -0.07
C ASN A 130 -18.38 -8.70 0.71
N GLU A 131 -19.67 -8.62 0.97
CA GLU A 131 -20.26 -7.62 1.86
C GLU A 131 -20.76 -8.31 3.12
N ILE A 132 -20.22 -7.91 4.27
CA ILE A 132 -20.60 -8.43 5.57
C ILE A 132 -21.32 -7.31 6.31
N ASP A 133 -22.65 -7.43 6.36
CA ASP A 133 -23.48 -6.49 7.11
C ASP A 133 -23.79 -7.05 8.51
N ARG A 134 -23.43 -6.27 9.53
CA ARG A 134 -23.63 -6.57 10.94
C ARG A 134 -24.20 -5.32 11.62
N PRO A 135 -24.96 -5.45 12.73
CA PRO A 135 -25.64 -4.31 13.36
C PRO A 135 -24.78 -3.10 13.75
N HIS A 136 -23.45 -3.24 13.79
CA HIS A 136 -22.52 -2.21 14.21
C HIS A 136 -21.46 -1.88 13.16
N VAL A 137 -21.43 -2.60 12.03
CA VAL A 137 -20.42 -2.40 10.99
C VAL A 137 -20.85 -3.06 9.67
N THR A 138 -20.60 -2.36 8.58
CA THR A 138 -20.65 -2.94 7.23
C THR A 138 -19.22 -3.05 6.70
N LEU A 139 -18.84 -4.23 6.24
CA LEU A 139 -17.52 -4.50 5.68
C LEU A 139 -17.68 -4.86 4.21
N SER A 140 -16.98 -4.14 3.33
CA SER A 140 -16.84 -4.51 1.93
C SER A 140 -15.42 -4.97 1.69
N LEU A 141 -15.26 -6.20 1.20
CA LEU A 141 -13.97 -6.81 0.91
C LEU A 141 -13.84 -7.02 -0.59
N LEU A 142 -12.81 -6.40 -1.17
CA LEU A 142 -12.39 -6.62 -2.54
C LEU A 142 -11.17 -7.55 -2.50
N THR A 143 -11.38 -8.83 -2.79
CA THR A 143 -10.38 -9.90 -2.60
C THR A 143 -10.02 -10.56 -3.92
N SER A 144 -8.72 -10.77 -4.16
CA SER A 144 -8.22 -11.56 -5.28
C SER A 144 -7.28 -12.65 -4.82
N SER A 145 -7.29 -13.77 -5.55
CA SER A 145 -6.30 -14.84 -5.40
C SER A 145 -5.79 -15.31 -6.76
N ALA A 146 -4.54 -15.77 -6.82
CA ALA A 146 -3.96 -16.31 -8.04
C ALA A 146 -2.80 -17.24 -7.70
N LYS A 147 -2.46 -18.13 -8.63
CA LYS A 147 -1.27 -18.95 -8.55
C LYS A 147 -0.06 -18.20 -9.06
N SER A 148 1.09 -18.45 -8.44
CA SER A 148 2.37 -18.01 -8.98
C SER A 148 2.70 -18.68 -10.33
N PRO A 149 3.71 -18.19 -11.07
CA PRO A 149 4.05 -18.66 -12.42
C PRO A 149 4.23 -20.17 -12.58
N THR A 150 4.83 -20.88 -11.61
CA THR A 150 4.93 -22.35 -11.64
C THR A 150 3.77 -23.03 -10.91
N GLY A 151 2.98 -22.27 -10.15
CA GLY A 151 1.92 -22.78 -9.29
C GLY A 151 2.41 -23.16 -7.89
N LYS A 152 3.68 -22.88 -7.57
CA LYS A 152 4.29 -23.14 -6.26
C LYS A 152 3.60 -22.40 -5.12
N LEU A 153 3.16 -21.17 -5.36
CA LEU A 153 2.53 -20.32 -4.34
C LEU A 153 1.10 -19.97 -4.72
N LEU A 154 0.22 -19.93 -3.72
CA LEU A 154 -1.05 -19.22 -3.78
C LEU A 154 -0.81 -17.81 -3.25
N MET A 155 -1.13 -16.80 -4.06
CA MET A 155 -0.99 -15.38 -3.74
C MET A 155 -2.37 -14.78 -3.52
N CYS A 156 -2.53 -13.98 -2.47
CA CYS A 156 -3.81 -13.40 -2.08
C CYS A 156 -3.65 -11.94 -1.69
N ALA A 157 -4.64 -11.13 -2.03
CA ALA A 157 -4.77 -9.77 -1.53
C ALA A 157 -6.23 -9.43 -1.27
N SER A 158 -6.48 -8.60 -0.27
CA SER A 158 -7.82 -8.07 0.03
C SER A 158 -7.68 -6.61 0.42
N ASN A 159 -8.65 -5.77 0.06
CA ASN A 159 -8.72 -4.39 0.56
C ASN A 159 -10.16 -3.95 0.88
N SER A 160 -10.28 -2.87 1.66
CA SER A 160 -11.55 -2.30 2.11
C SER A 160 -11.44 -0.78 2.25
N PHE A 161 -12.54 -0.08 1.99
CA PHE A 161 -12.65 1.35 2.29
C PHE A 161 -12.87 1.58 3.79
N LEU A 162 -12.21 2.60 4.32
CA LEU A 162 -12.35 3.12 5.68
C LEU A 162 -12.95 4.52 5.58
N PHE A 163 -14.20 4.64 6.02
CA PHE A 163 -14.94 5.90 6.09
C PHE A 163 -14.91 6.46 7.51
N SER A 164 -15.09 7.79 7.63
CA SER A 164 -15.14 8.44 8.95
C SER A 164 -16.58 8.58 9.46
N GLU A 165 -17.55 8.36 8.58
CA GLU A 165 -18.96 8.40 8.87
C GLU A 165 -19.39 7.29 9.83
N PRO A 166 -20.38 7.55 10.72
CA PRO A 166 -20.99 6.51 11.52
C PRO A 166 -21.62 5.41 10.65
N HIS A 167 -21.75 4.22 11.22
CA HIS A 167 -22.43 3.09 10.57
C HIS A 167 -23.79 3.52 10.01
N GLY A 168 -24.03 3.16 8.74
CA GLY A 168 -25.27 3.47 8.03
C GLY A 168 -25.32 4.87 7.39
N GLN A 169 -24.31 5.71 7.61
CA GLN A 169 -24.14 7.02 6.93
C GLN A 169 -22.97 7.02 5.95
N GLU A 170 -22.26 5.89 5.85
CA GLU A 170 -21.16 5.67 4.94
C GLU A 170 -21.66 5.67 3.48
N PRO A 171 -20.85 6.13 2.52
CA PRO A 171 -21.18 6.02 1.11
C PRO A 171 -21.46 4.57 0.71
N ARG A 172 -22.53 4.35 -0.07
CA ARG A 172 -22.81 3.04 -0.64
C ARG A 172 -21.67 2.62 -1.57
N ILE A 173 -21.12 1.43 -1.34
CA ILE A 173 -20.12 0.82 -2.20
C ILE A 173 -20.81 0.03 -3.31
N ILE A 174 -20.25 0.12 -4.51
CA ILE A 174 -20.65 -0.64 -5.69
C ILE A 174 -19.44 -1.41 -6.17
N HIS A 175 -19.60 -2.73 -6.32
CA HIS A 175 -18.60 -3.60 -6.95
C HIS A 175 -18.82 -3.68 -8.46
N GLU A 176 -17.73 -3.60 -9.22
CA GLU A 176 -17.74 -3.81 -10.66
C GLU A 176 -16.58 -4.71 -11.07
N MET A 177 -16.83 -5.55 -12.07
CA MET A 177 -15.84 -6.41 -12.70
C MET A 177 -16.04 -6.36 -14.20
N TRP A 178 -15.00 -5.93 -14.91
CA TRP A 178 -15.01 -5.82 -16.37
C TRP A 178 -14.05 -6.81 -17.03
N ASP A 179 -13.07 -7.30 -16.28
CA ASP A 179 -12.02 -8.21 -16.73
C ASP A 179 -11.76 -9.27 -15.64
N ASN A 180 -11.28 -10.44 -16.03
CA ASN A 180 -10.89 -11.52 -15.12
C ASN A 180 -9.65 -11.16 -14.29
N ALA A 181 -8.77 -10.30 -14.80
CA ALA A 181 -7.54 -9.89 -14.10
C ALA A 181 -7.73 -8.67 -13.18
N MET A 182 -8.89 -8.01 -13.25
CA MET A 182 -9.12 -6.73 -12.57
C MET A 182 -10.59 -6.56 -12.16
N HIS A 183 -10.79 -6.20 -10.91
CA HIS A 183 -12.09 -5.78 -10.38
C HIS A 183 -11.91 -4.60 -9.44
N LEU A 184 -13.01 -3.90 -9.16
CA LEU A 184 -12.97 -2.68 -8.37
C LEU A 184 -14.18 -2.56 -7.48
N MET A 185 -14.04 -1.74 -6.44
CA MET A 185 -15.17 -1.21 -5.69
C MET A 185 -15.09 0.31 -5.67
N LYS A 186 -16.25 0.96 -5.79
CA LYS A 186 -16.34 2.42 -5.87
C LYS A 186 -17.46 2.96 -5.01
N PHE A 187 -17.32 4.23 -4.63
CA PHE A 187 -18.38 5.01 -4.01
C PHE A 187 -18.46 6.39 -4.65
N SER A 188 -19.59 7.06 -4.48
CA SER A 188 -19.76 8.45 -4.92
C SER A 188 -20.23 9.33 -3.77
N LYS A 189 -19.82 10.60 -3.79
CA LYS A 189 -20.23 11.61 -2.81
C LYS A 189 -20.32 12.99 -3.44
N THR A 190 -21.25 13.81 -2.99
CA THR A 190 -21.33 15.22 -3.39
C THR A 190 -20.55 16.08 -2.41
N LEU A 191 -19.69 16.95 -2.92
CA LEU A 191 -18.93 17.94 -2.15
C LEU A 191 -19.33 19.35 -2.57
N LYS A 192 -19.42 20.25 -1.59
CA LYS A 192 -19.56 21.70 -1.80
C LYS A 192 -18.20 22.36 -1.88
N ALA A 193 -18.12 23.50 -2.56
CA ALA A 193 -16.94 24.34 -2.55
C ALA A 193 -16.47 24.63 -1.11
N GLY A 194 -15.18 24.45 -0.85
CA GLY A 194 -14.55 24.60 0.46
C GLY A 194 -14.62 23.34 1.35
N GLN A 195 -15.39 22.31 0.99
CA GLN A 195 -15.44 21.07 1.79
C GLN A 195 -14.23 20.19 1.52
N THR A 196 -13.70 19.61 2.60
CA THR A 196 -12.70 18.54 2.55
C THR A 196 -13.37 17.22 2.88
N TYR A 197 -13.13 16.20 2.07
CA TYR A 197 -13.55 14.85 2.35
C TYR A 197 -12.35 13.93 2.48
N ALA A 198 -12.36 13.14 3.55
CA ALA A 198 -11.29 12.22 3.89
C ALA A 198 -11.84 10.79 3.97
N TYR A 199 -11.10 9.86 3.38
CA TYR A 199 -11.35 8.42 3.47
C TYR A 199 -10.01 7.70 3.33
N ALA A 200 -9.99 6.41 3.67
CA ALA A 200 -8.81 5.59 3.47
C ALA A 200 -9.15 4.25 2.80
N VAL A 201 -8.12 3.58 2.28
CA VAL A 201 -8.17 2.18 1.85
C VAL A 201 -7.13 1.44 2.65
N ALA A 202 -7.54 0.41 3.38
CA ALA A 202 -6.63 -0.52 4.02
C ALA A 202 -6.71 -1.85 3.29
N GLY A 203 -5.59 -2.53 3.14
CA GLY A 203 -5.59 -3.85 2.54
C GLY A 203 -4.36 -4.65 2.89
N SER A 204 -4.46 -5.95 2.71
CA SER A 204 -3.41 -6.90 3.07
C SER A 204 -3.06 -7.79 1.91
N SER A 205 -1.79 -8.17 1.80
CA SER A 205 -1.33 -9.12 0.79
C SER A 205 -0.37 -10.15 1.35
N ILE A 206 -0.68 -11.41 1.12
CA ILE A 206 -0.01 -12.55 1.73
C ILE A 206 0.00 -13.75 0.76
N THR A 207 0.83 -14.76 1.04
CA THR A 207 1.00 -15.93 0.17
C THR A 207 1.07 -17.20 1.00
N SER A 208 0.97 -18.34 0.32
CA SER A 208 1.18 -19.65 0.94
C SER A 208 2.60 -19.89 1.46
N ALA A 209 3.57 -19.02 1.14
CA ALA A 209 4.89 -19.03 1.80
C ALA A 209 4.84 -18.44 3.22
N HIS A 210 3.83 -17.62 3.53
CA HIS A 210 3.70 -16.93 4.82
C HIS A 210 2.65 -17.56 5.73
N HIS A 211 1.57 -18.11 5.15
CA HIS A 211 0.46 -18.70 5.89
C HIS A 211 -0.15 -19.87 5.10
N PRO A 212 -0.50 -21.01 5.73
CA PRO A 212 -1.05 -22.18 5.01
C PRO A 212 -2.39 -21.90 4.31
N ASP A 213 -3.14 -20.91 4.79
CA ASP A 213 -4.39 -20.45 4.20
C ASP A 213 -4.32 -18.94 3.92
N PRO A 214 -3.67 -18.53 2.81
CA PRO A 214 -3.42 -17.11 2.55
C PRO A 214 -4.67 -16.33 2.16
N LEU A 215 -5.72 -17.00 1.64
CA LEU A 215 -6.95 -16.33 1.22
C LEU A 215 -7.72 -15.81 2.44
N ASN A 216 -8.03 -16.70 3.38
CA ASN A 216 -8.72 -16.31 4.61
C ASN A 216 -7.88 -15.35 5.45
N GLU A 217 -6.55 -15.52 5.46
CA GLU A 217 -5.66 -14.63 6.21
C GLU A 217 -5.59 -13.21 5.62
N ALA A 218 -5.61 -13.06 4.28
CA ALA A 218 -5.68 -11.74 3.64
C ALA A 218 -6.96 -10.99 4.02
N GLU A 219 -8.10 -11.68 4.02
CA GLU A 219 -9.38 -11.11 4.44
C GLU A 219 -9.38 -10.80 5.93
N ARG A 220 -8.91 -11.72 6.79
CA ARG A 220 -8.83 -11.53 8.24
C ARG A 220 -8.00 -10.31 8.63
N LEU A 221 -6.81 -10.13 8.03
CA LEU A 221 -5.95 -8.98 8.28
C LEU A 221 -6.60 -7.67 7.80
N THR A 222 -7.30 -7.71 6.67
CA THR A 222 -8.01 -6.55 6.12
C THR A 222 -9.22 -6.17 6.97
N ILE A 223 -10.00 -7.15 7.44
CA ILE A 223 -11.09 -6.95 8.41
C ILE A 223 -10.54 -6.36 9.69
N PHE A 224 -9.45 -6.91 10.23
CA PHE A 224 -8.80 -6.38 11.42
C PHE A 224 -8.42 -4.91 11.24
N ALA A 225 -7.73 -4.56 10.14
CA ALA A 225 -7.37 -3.18 9.85
C ALA A 225 -8.59 -2.26 9.69
N ARG A 226 -9.65 -2.73 9.02
CA ARG A 226 -10.90 -1.98 8.84
C ARG A 226 -11.63 -1.71 10.17
N LEU A 227 -11.61 -2.67 11.08
CA LEU A 227 -12.24 -2.55 12.41
C LEU A 227 -11.39 -1.73 13.38
N GLU A 228 -10.07 -1.78 13.26
CA GLU A 228 -9.14 -0.95 14.03
C GLU A 228 -9.35 0.55 13.71
N GLY A 229 -9.60 0.85 12.44
CA GLY A 229 -9.95 2.19 11.97
C GLY A 229 -8.73 3.08 11.67
N ARG A 230 -8.95 4.08 10.81
CA ARG A 230 -7.90 4.91 10.21
C ARG A 230 -6.96 5.53 11.25
N GLN A 231 -7.51 6.23 12.24
CA GLN A 231 -6.71 6.99 13.20
C GLN A 231 -5.79 6.07 14.03
N ARG A 232 -6.34 4.97 14.56
CA ARG A 232 -5.56 4.03 15.38
C ARG A 232 -4.46 3.35 14.56
N LEU A 233 -4.72 2.97 13.31
CA LEU A 233 -3.69 2.43 12.42
C LEU A 233 -2.53 3.42 12.20
N LEU A 234 -2.83 4.71 12.00
CA LEU A 234 -1.83 5.76 11.86
C LEU A 234 -1.04 5.97 13.16
N ASP A 235 -1.71 5.96 14.31
CA ASP A 235 -1.09 6.13 15.62
C ASP A 235 -0.13 4.97 15.93
N PHE A 236 -0.55 3.72 15.73
CA PHE A 236 0.30 2.55 15.94
C PHE A 236 1.46 2.48 14.94
N HIS A 237 1.23 2.90 13.68
CA HIS A 237 2.30 3.00 12.70
C HIS A 237 3.35 4.02 13.13
N THR A 238 2.91 5.23 13.48
CA THR A 238 3.79 6.33 13.89
C THR A 238 4.58 5.95 15.14
N LYS A 239 3.93 5.34 16.13
CA LYS A 239 4.60 4.85 17.33
C LYS A 239 5.70 3.82 17.00
N ALA A 240 5.39 2.83 16.17
CA ALA A 240 6.37 1.81 15.80
C ALA A 240 7.59 2.38 15.04
N TRP A 241 7.42 3.50 14.33
CA TRP A 241 8.53 4.21 13.71
C TRP A 241 9.30 5.10 14.67
N GLN A 242 8.61 5.81 15.57
CA GLN A 242 9.25 6.57 16.64
C GLN A 242 10.15 5.67 17.50
N ASP A 243 9.72 4.44 17.78
CA ASP A 243 10.52 3.47 18.53
C ASP A 243 11.83 3.10 17.78
N LEU A 244 11.81 3.01 16.44
CA LEU A 244 13.03 2.75 15.64
C LEU A 244 13.95 3.97 15.57
N TRP A 245 13.38 5.17 15.46
CA TRP A 245 14.14 6.41 15.41
C TRP A 245 14.72 6.85 16.77
N GLN A 246 14.61 6.02 17.81
CA GLN A 246 15.37 6.24 19.05
C GLN A 246 16.88 6.09 18.83
N SER A 247 17.31 5.28 17.85
CA SER A 247 18.72 5.11 17.45
C SER A 247 19.16 6.04 16.32
N ASP A 248 18.53 7.22 16.24
CA ASP A 248 18.86 8.23 15.25
C ASP A 248 20.31 8.75 15.34
N ILE A 249 20.88 9.09 14.19
CA ILE A 249 22.24 9.62 14.05
C ILE A 249 22.14 11.09 13.65
N GLN A 250 22.51 11.97 14.57
CA GLN A 250 22.44 13.43 14.38
C GLN A 250 23.79 14.01 13.95
N ILE A 251 23.79 14.75 12.84
CA ILE A 251 24.97 15.40 12.23
C ILE A 251 24.78 16.92 12.29
N ALA A 252 25.62 17.59 13.07
CA ALA A 252 25.59 19.04 13.21
C ALA A 252 26.38 19.74 12.08
N GLY A 253 25.80 20.79 11.51
CA GLY A 253 26.49 21.66 10.54
C GLY A 253 26.47 21.19 9.08
N ASP A 254 25.91 20.01 8.79
CA ASP A 254 25.77 19.48 7.42
C ASP A 254 24.38 18.87 7.20
N ALA A 255 23.49 19.67 6.60
CA ALA A 255 22.11 19.24 6.35
C ALA A 255 22.00 18.17 5.26
N GLN A 256 22.94 18.13 4.30
CA GLN A 256 22.91 17.12 3.24
C GLN A 256 23.33 15.76 3.81
N ALA A 257 24.43 15.72 4.57
CA ALA A 257 24.86 14.49 5.24
C ALA A 257 23.78 13.95 6.19
N GLN A 258 23.08 14.82 6.91
CA GLN A 258 21.94 14.42 7.75
C GLN A 258 20.82 13.75 6.93
N GLN A 259 20.47 14.34 5.78
CA GLN A 259 19.45 13.77 4.90
C GLN A 259 19.89 12.42 4.34
N ASP A 260 21.14 12.29 3.93
CA ASP A 260 21.69 11.06 3.36
C ASP A 260 21.68 9.92 4.38
N VAL A 261 22.14 10.18 5.61
CA VAL A 261 22.13 9.18 6.69
C VAL A 261 20.70 8.80 7.09
N HIS A 262 19.78 9.77 7.20
CA HIS A 262 18.37 9.45 7.42
C HIS A 262 17.78 8.58 6.30
N SER A 263 18.18 8.80 5.04
CA SER A 263 17.76 7.96 3.92
C SER A 263 18.28 6.53 4.05
N MET A 264 19.57 6.36 4.39
CA MET A 264 20.18 5.05 4.63
C MET A 264 19.48 4.30 5.77
N LEU A 265 19.27 4.97 6.91
CA LEU A 265 18.59 4.39 8.08
C LEU A 265 17.13 4.03 7.77
N TYR A 266 16.39 4.95 7.14
CA TYR A 266 15.01 4.69 6.73
C TYR A 266 14.90 3.43 5.88
N HIS A 267 15.77 3.25 4.89
CA HIS A 267 15.74 2.09 4.02
C HIS A 267 16.12 0.82 4.77
N LEU A 268 17.18 0.86 5.58
CA LEU A 268 17.61 -0.28 6.40
C LEU A 268 16.51 -0.75 7.35
N TYR A 269 15.87 0.19 8.06
CA TYR A 269 14.72 -0.09 8.91
C TYR A 269 13.53 -0.58 8.10
N SER A 270 13.20 0.03 6.96
CA SER A 270 12.03 -0.36 6.13
C SER A 270 12.13 -1.78 5.59
N PHE A 271 13.33 -2.24 5.24
CA PHE A 271 13.55 -3.54 4.63
C PHE A 271 13.72 -4.68 5.62
N SER A 272 13.78 -4.36 6.91
CA SER A 272 14.07 -5.30 7.99
C SER A 272 13.00 -5.23 9.07
N ARG A 273 12.70 -6.36 9.72
CA ARG A 273 11.73 -6.40 10.81
C ARG A 273 12.03 -7.55 11.75
N ALA A 274 11.85 -7.33 13.04
CA ALA A 274 11.88 -8.40 14.03
C ALA A 274 10.71 -9.39 13.83
N GLY A 275 10.92 -10.66 14.18
CA GLY A 275 9.88 -11.69 14.13
C GLY A 275 9.62 -12.27 12.74
N THR A 276 10.60 -12.18 11.83
CA THR A 276 10.56 -12.86 10.53
C THR A 276 11.94 -13.41 10.20
N ASP A 277 11.97 -14.57 9.53
CA ASP A 277 13.21 -15.24 9.10
C ASP A 277 13.72 -14.75 7.73
N TYR A 278 13.15 -13.65 7.20
CA TYR A 278 13.53 -13.11 5.89
C TYR A 278 14.61 -12.05 6.02
N SER A 279 15.77 -12.32 5.41
CA SER A 279 16.88 -11.37 5.28
C SER A 279 16.66 -10.41 4.09
N PRO A 280 17.07 -9.13 4.19
CA PRO A 280 16.93 -8.17 3.08
C PRO A 280 17.85 -8.52 1.91
N SER A 281 17.38 -8.28 0.68
CA SER A 281 18.26 -8.25 -0.51
C SER A 281 19.07 -6.93 -0.56
N PRO A 282 20.12 -6.82 -1.39
CA PRO A 282 20.82 -5.54 -1.61
C PRO A 282 19.90 -4.37 -1.99
N MET A 283 18.76 -4.67 -2.64
CA MET A 283 17.76 -3.67 -3.03
C MET A 283 16.53 -3.67 -2.09
N GLY A 284 16.61 -4.41 -0.99
CA GLY A 284 15.53 -4.58 -0.01
C GLY A 284 14.20 -4.95 -0.67
N LEU A 285 13.21 -4.09 -0.42
CA LEU A 285 11.84 -4.17 -0.98
C LEU A 285 11.52 -2.99 -1.91
N SER A 286 12.54 -2.36 -2.51
CA SER A 286 12.38 -1.20 -3.41
C SER A 286 12.04 -1.59 -4.87
N GLY A 287 12.02 -2.88 -5.19
CA GLY A 287 11.72 -3.40 -6.52
C GLY A 287 12.23 -4.83 -6.72
N LEU A 288 12.45 -5.21 -7.98
CA LEU A 288 12.88 -6.56 -8.38
C LEU A 288 14.39 -6.66 -8.66
N GLY A 289 15.18 -5.68 -8.22
CA GLY A 289 16.63 -5.68 -8.39
C GLY A 289 17.27 -6.89 -7.71
N TYR A 290 18.28 -7.48 -8.35
CA TYR A 290 18.92 -8.74 -7.93
C TYR A 290 17.94 -9.89 -7.64
N ASN A 291 16.74 -9.86 -8.24
CA ASN A 291 15.69 -10.85 -8.04
C ASN A 291 15.28 -11.06 -6.57
N GLY A 292 15.51 -10.06 -5.71
CA GLY A 292 15.30 -10.16 -4.27
C GLY A 292 16.19 -11.19 -3.57
N HIS A 293 17.29 -11.63 -4.20
CA HIS A 293 18.21 -12.61 -3.59
C HIS A 293 19.02 -11.98 -2.47
N VAL A 294 19.33 -12.80 -1.48
CA VAL A 294 20.14 -12.44 -0.32
C VAL A 294 21.59 -12.78 -0.63
N PHE A 295 22.49 -11.86 -0.30
CA PHE A 295 23.92 -11.97 -0.57
C PHE A 295 24.70 -11.66 0.72
N TRP A 296 26.02 -11.84 0.67
CA TRP A 296 26.97 -11.40 1.72
C TRP A 296 26.78 -9.94 2.15
N ASP A 297 26.15 -9.10 1.31
CA ASP A 297 25.79 -7.73 1.66
C ASP A 297 24.92 -7.61 2.92
N SER A 298 23.99 -8.55 3.12
CA SER A 298 23.09 -8.53 4.27
C SER A 298 23.87 -8.74 5.57
N ASP A 299 24.81 -9.69 5.59
CA ASP A 299 25.61 -10.03 6.76
C ASP A 299 26.75 -9.03 7.03
N LEU A 300 27.40 -8.53 5.98
CA LEU A 300 28.61 -7.71 6.12
C LEU A 300 28.35 -6.21 6.12
N TRP A 301 27.35 -5.74 5.38
CA TRP A 301 27.08 -4.30 5.23
C TRP A 301 25.84 -3.85 6.00
N MET A 302 24.79 -4.67 6.06
CA MET A 302 23.51 -4.26 6.68
C MET A 302 23.40 -4.67 8.16
N TYR A 303 23.72 -5.93 8.46
CA TYR A 303 23.55 -6.50 9.79
C TYR A 303 24.34 -5.77 10.89
N PRO A 304 25.61 -5.33 10.69
CA PRO A 304 26.36 -4.64 11.75
C PRO A 304 25.66 -3.38 12.24
N ALA A 305 25.06 -2.60 11.34
CA ALA A 305 24.29 -1.41 11.70
C ALA A 305 22.99 -1.80 12.45
N LEU A 306 22.26 -2.81 11.98
CA LEU A 306 21.04 -3.31 12.64
C LEU A 306 21.29 -3.92 14.02
N LEU A 307 22.50 -4.42 14.29
CA LEU A 307 22.85 -5.03 15.56
C LEU A 307 23.13 -3.99 16.66
N VAL A 308 23.64 -2.81 16.28
CA VAL A 308 24.07 -1.77 17.22
C VAL A 308 23.04 -0.64 17.39
N LEU A 309 22.15 -0.47 16.42
CA LEU A 309 21.06 0.52 16.40
C LEU A 309 19.75 -0.10 16.89
#